data_AF-A0A086WFE9-F1
#
_entry.id   AF-A0A086WFE9-F1
#
_cell.length_a   1.000
_cell.length_b   1.000
_cell.length_c   1.000
_cell.angle_alpha   90.00
_cell.angle_beta   90.00
_cell.angle_gamma   90.00
#
_symmetry.space_group_name_H-M   'P 1'
#
loop_
_entity.id
_entity.type
_entity.pdbx_description
1 polymer ?
#
loop_
_entity_poly.entity_id
_entity_poly.type
_entity_poly.pdbx_seq_one_letter_code
_entity_poly.pdbx_strand_id
1 'polypeptide(L)'
;MSTSVMLALIGLAGLASAGLYAWRRKFIDAVLVLVAAAALGLFAAGIRLPGDAGQTLTLDPDAPAPMLEGVRAFAVKGDGLRAAQWNDLPALPLQWQRPEGGTLRLHYPRQLALGRTFTLRVQRDDKTDARLQLLAENGQVIADARGTGDLVVNWLPPLAERVVFKARLLDAAGKMVAEGPVPLTIVEPNILQVQGRFGAPSFDLRTLNELLAGSGALLDWQVVLGRGITRTELPLEEMKAPNLLLIDAAWFERASGAERSALLGRVAGGVPLLVLGANANDPGIWSRTLGLRLQAQPADKRIGTPFELPVAPLNPAAREAGEWTGSDNMVWTRNWQKGRIAWLGAGEWHRHAITEPQALASWWQGVLDRVGVELPRDVEWLEPEELPLPGQRMELCARGVKGEVSFPDLRLTRSWSPRTDAACVAVWPEQPGWLQVKDAKAGTHAVYVYAPGDWPQWQAAQRREATGRYAARTPVKAREGAARAFPAWPFALAFALGMLLLWWRERR
;
A
#
# COMPACT_ATOMS: atom_id res chain seq x y z
N MET A 1 -25.22 49.00 -13.98
CA MET A 1 -24.23 50.04 -13.66
C MET A 1 -23.24 49.43 -12.68
N SER A 2 -21.92 49.43 -12.96
CA SER A 2 -20.95 48.80 -12.05
C SER A 2 -20.89 49.56 -10.72
N THR A 3 -20.63 48.87 -9.60
CA THR A 3 -20.55 49.47 -8.27
C THR A 3 -19.58 50.67 -8.24
N SER A 4 -18.49 50.59 -9.00
CA SER A 4 -17.52 51.67 -9.18
C SER A 4 -18.11 52.91 -9.86
N VAL A 5 -18.97 52.74 -10.87
CA VAL A 5 -19.66 53.86 -11.55
C VAL A 5 -20.71 54.48 -10.63
N MET A 6 -21.41 53.67 -9.84
CA MET A 6 -22.37 54.17 -8.84
C MET A 6 -21.68 54.98 -7.73
N LEU A 7 -20.55 54.49 -7.19
CA LEU A 7 -19.77 55.22 -6.19
C LEU A 7 -19.18 56.52 -6.75
N ALA A 8 -18.70 56.51 -7.99
CA ALA A 8 -18.19 57.71 -8.66
C ALA A 8 -19.27 58.78 -8.85
N LEU A 9 -20.49 58.38 -9.24
CA LEU A 9 -21.62 59.31 -9.38
C LEU A 9 -22.06 59.89 -8.03
N ILE A 10 -22.11 59.08 -6.97
CA ILE A 10 -22.43 59.55 -5.61
C ILE A 10 -21.38 60.57 -5.14
N GLY A 11 -20.09 60.28 -5.34
CA GLY A 11 -19.00 61.19 -4.97
C GLY A 11 -19.04 62.52 -5.74
N LEU A 12 -19.26 62.46 -7.07
CA LEU A 12 -19.35 63.65 -7.91
C LEU A 12 -20.55 64.52 -7.56
N ALA A 13 -21.73 63.92 -7.34
CA ALA A 13 -22.93 64.64 -6.94
C ALA A 13 -22.77 65.29 -5.56
N GLY A 14 -22.17 64.59 -4.60
CA GLY A 14 -21.87 65.12 -3.27
C GLY A 14 -20.90 66.30 -3.30
N LEU A 15 -19.80 66.19 -4.05
CA LEU A 15 -18.81 67.27 -4.18
C LEU A 15 -19.35 68.50 -4.93
N ALA A 16 -20.10 68.28 -6.02
CA ALA A 16 -20.74 69.37 -6.76
C ALA A 16 -21.74 70.13 -5.87
N SER A 17 -22.54 69.40 -5.09
CA SER A 17 -23.53 69.99 -4.19
C SER A 17 -22.87 70.74 -3.02
N ALA A 18 -21.84 70.15 -2.40
CA ALA A 18 -21.08 70.81 -1.33
C ALA A 18 -20.37 72.09 -1.83
N GLY A 19 -19.81 72.08 -3.04
CA GLY A 19 -19.22 73.25 -3.68
C GLY A 19 -20.22 74.39 -3.88
N LEU A 20 -21.46 74.05 -4.22
CA LEU A 20 -22.55 75.02 -4.42
C LEU A 20 -22.98 75.70 -3.11
N TYR A 21 -23.06 74.95 -1.99
CA TYR A 21 -23.33 75.51 -0.67
C TYR A 21 -22.14 76.31 -0.10
N ALA A 22 -20.90 75.85 -0.35
CA ALA A 22 -19.69 76.57 0.05
C ALA A 22 -19.55 77.91 -0.69
N TRP A 23 -19.88 77.95 -1.98
CA TRP A 23 -19.89 79.19 -2.77
C TRP A 23 -20.89 80.22 -2.23
N ARG A 24 -22.02 79.75 -1.69
CA ARG A 24 -23.02 80.59 -1.00
C ARG A 24 -22.69 80.90 0.46
N ARG A 25 -21.45 80.63 0.92
CA ARG A 25 -20.97 80.79 2.31
C ARG A 25 -21.77 80.02 3.36
N LYS A 26 -22.52 78.98 2.97
CA LYS A 26 -23.28 78.11 3.88
C LYS A 26 -22.45 76.88 4.28
N PHE A 27 -21.38 77.09 5.04
CA PHE A 27 -20.39 76.06 5.35
C PHE A 27 -20.96 74.84 6.09
N ILE A 28 -21.93 75.03 6.99
CA ILE A 28 -22.53 73.92 7.74
C ILE A 28 -23.35 73.00 6.80
N ASP A 29 -24.01 73.57 5.79
CA ASP A 29 -24.81 72.81 4.82
C ASP A 29 -23.87 72.01 3.90
N ALA A 30 -22.73 72.59 3.50
CA ALA A 30 -21.71 71.88 2.74
C ALA A 30 -21.15 70.66 3.50
N VAL A 31 -20.93 70.77 4.81
CA VAL A 31 -20.48 69.65 5.65
C VAL A 31 -21.56 68.56 5.73
N LEU A 32 -22.84 68.93 5.91
CA LEU A 32 -23.94 67.97 5.96
C LEU A 32 -24.09 67.19 4.63
N VAL A 33 -23.92 67.86 3.49
CA VAL A 33 -23.91 67.21 2.17
C VAL A 33 -22.76 66.21 2.03
N LEU A 34 -21.56 66.55 2.51
CA LEU A 34 -20.41 65.63 2.48
C LEU A 34 -20.62 64.41 3.38
N VAL A 35 -21.19 64.60 4.58
CA VAL A 35 -21.53 63.50 5.48
C VAL A 35 -22.60 62.58 4.88
N ALA A 36 -23.65 63.16 4.28
CA ALA A 36 -24.69 62.39 3.60
C ALA A 36 -24.13 61.62 2.38
N ALA A 37 -23.31 62.26 1.55
CA ALA A 37 -22.68 61.61 0.39
C ALA A 37 -21.72 60.48 0.82
N ALA A 38 -20.95 60.68 1.89
CA ALA A 38 -20.09 59.65 2.46
C ALA A 38 -20.89 58.47 3.01
N ALA A 39 -21.98 58.72 3.76
CA ALA A 39 -22.85 57.68 4.29
C ALA A 39 -23.53 56.87 3.16
N LEU A 40 -24.01 57.54 2.11
CA LEU A 40 -24.61 56.88 0.94
C LEU A 40 -23.56 56.08 0.14
N GLY A 41 -22.33 56.59 0.03
CA GLY A 41 -21.21 55.87 -0.56
C GLY A 41 -20.85 54.60 0.21
N LEU A 42 -20.79 54.68 1.55
CA LEU A 42 -20.53 53.52 2.41
C LEU A 42 -21.67 52.48 2.37
N PHE A 43 -22.92 52.95 2.27
CA PHE A 43 -24.09 52.09 2.05
C PHE A 43 -24.00 51.35 0.70
N ALA A 44 -23.68 52.06 -0.38
CA ALA A 44 -23.56 51.49 -1.73
C ALA A 44 -22.33 50.58 -1.88
N ALA A 45 -21.27 50.81 -1.10
CA ALA A 45 -20.05 50.02 -1.12
C ALA A 45 -20.21 48.62 -0.50
N GLY A 46 -21.25 48.39 0.31
CA GLY A 46 -21.58 47.07 0.84
C GLY A 46 -20.44 46.44 1.66
N ILE A 47 -19.91 47.21 2.62
CA ILE A 47 -18.77 46.80 3.44
C ILE A 47 -19.06 45.44 4.10
N ARG A 48 -18.12 44.51 3.97
CA ARG A 48 -18.18 43.20 4.64
C ARG A 48 -17.20 43.20 5.78
N LEU A 49 -17.65 42.82 6.98
CA LEU A 49 -16.73 42.54 8.08
C LEU A 49 -16.19 41.11 7.95
N PRO A 50 -14.94 40.85 8.33
CA PRO A 50 -14.50 39.49 8.61
C PRO A 50 -15.41 38.95 9.73
N GLY A 51 -16.23 37.95 9.41
CA GLY A 51 -17.10 37.31 10.41
C GLY A 51 -16.34 36.29 11.24
N ASP A 52 -16.86 35.98 12.44
CA ASP A 52 -16.37 34.95 13.39
C ASP A 52 -16.49 33.49 12.86
N ALA A 53 -16.26 33.27 11.57
CA ALA A 53 -15.97 31.95 11.04
C ALA A 53 -14.52 31.64 11.42
N GLY A 54 -14.32 30.64 12.28
CA GLY A 54 -13.00 30.29 12.80
C GLY A 54 -11.92 30.17 11.72
N GLN A 55 -10.68 30.44 12.12
CA GLN A 55 -9.58 30.66 11.19
C GLN A 55 -9.31 29.41 10.34
N THR A 56 -9.04 29.63 9.05
CA THR A 56 -8.47 28.60 8.18
C THR A 56 -6.96 28.62 8.40
N LEU A 57 -6.42 27.54 8.96
CA LEU A 57 -5.00 27.45 9.25
C LEU A 57 -4.26 26.88 8.04
N THR A 58 -3.27 27.60 7.54
CA THR A 58 -2.36 27.06 6.52
C THR A 58 -1.35 26.16 7.20
N LEU A 59 -1.33 24.87 6.83
CA LEU A 59 -0.36 23.92 7.34
C LEU A 59 0.86 23.92 6.44
N ASP A 60 2.03 24.04 7.06
CA ASP A 60 3.33 23.90 6.41
C ASP A 60 3.94 22.55 6.80
N PRO A 61 4.34 21.69 5.85
CA PRO A 61 4.93 20.39 6.14
C PRO A 61 6.20 20.44 6.99
N ASP A 62 6.93 21.55 6.95
CA ASP A 62 8.22 21.70 7.65
C ASP A 62 8.09 22.47 8.98
N ALA A 63 6.88 22.95 9.32
CA ALA A 63 6.61 23.68 10.56
C ALA A 63 6.21 22.74 11.71
N PRO A 64 6.50 23.12 12.97
CA PRO A 64 6.03 22.38 14.14
C PRO A 64 4.50 22.32 14.22
N ALA A 65 3.98 21.36 15.00
CA ALA A 65 2.55 21.17 15.19
C ALA A 65 1.86 22.48 15.63
N PRO A 66 0.88 22.98 14.86
CA PRO A 66 0.30 24.29 15.12
C PRO A 66 -0.71 24.25 16.26
N MET A 67 -0.93 25.41 16.89
CA MET A 67 -2.00 25.57 17.88
C MET A 67 -3.37 25.50 17.19
N LEU A 68 -4.24 24.60 17.63
CA LEU A 68 -5.51 24.27 16.97
C LEU A 68 -6.72 25.07 17.48
N GLU A 69 -6.52 25.98 18.43
CA GLU A 69 -7.62 26.73 19.06
C GLU A 69 -8.31 27.65 18.05
N GLY A 70 -9.63 27.50 17.90
CA GLY A 70 -10.43 28.32 16.97
C GLY A 70 -10.32 27.93 15.49
N VAL A 71 -9.54 26.91 15.14
CA VAL A 71 -9.38 26.43 13.75
C VAL A 71 -10.63 25.66 13.31
N ARG A 72 -11.18 26.02 12.15
CA ARG A 72 -12.38 25.38 11.58
C ARG A 72 -12.15 24.75 10.21
N ALA A 73 -11.01 25.01 9.59
CA ALA A 73 -10.57 24.41 8.33
C ALA A 73 -9.05 24.45 8.21
N PHE A 74 -8.50 23.56 7.40
CA PHE A 74 -7.09 23.56 7.01
C PHE A 74 -6.91 23.99 5.56
N ALA A 75 -5.80 24.65 5.26
CA ALA A 75 -5.34 24.88 3.90
C ALA A 75 -3.93 24.29 3.75
N VAL A 76 -3.68 23.58 2.64
CA VAL A 76 -2.37 22.98 2.37
C VAL A 76 -1.92 23.32 0.96
N LYS A 77 -0.66 23.69 0.81
CA LYS A 77 -0.02 23.97 -0.48
C LYS A 77 0.87 22.81 -0.91
N GLY A 78 1.07 22.68 -2.23
CA GLY A 78 1.98 21.68 -2.81
C GLY A 78 1.50 20.23 -2.58
N ASP A 79 2.46 19.34 -2.31
CA ASP A 79 2.22 17.90 -2.26
C ASP A 79 1.38 17.43 -1.07
N GLY A 80 1.19 18.25 -0.03
CA GLY A 80 0.45 17.85 1.15
C GLY A 80 1.32 17.55 2.38
N LEU A 81 0.73 16.85 3.34
CA LEU A 81 1.38 16.34 4.56
C LEU A 81 1.45 14.82 4.54
N ARG A 82 2.31 14.24 5.36
CA ARG A 82 2.42 12.78 5.55
C ARG A 82 1.27 12.23 6.39
N ALA A 83 1.02 10.93 6.31
CA ALA A 83 -0.07 10.28 7.02
C ALA A 83 0.08 10.41 8.54
N ALA A 84 1.30 10.29 9.07
CA ALA A 84 1.58 10.51 10.49
C ALA A 84 1.15 11.91 10.94
N GLN A 85 1.48 12.96 10.18
CA GLN A 85 1.10 14.34 10.50
C GLN A 85 -0.43 14.52 10.44
N TRP A 86 -1.11 13.89 9.48
CA TRP A 86 -2.58 13.94 9.40
C TRP A 86 -3.28 13.21 10.54
N ASN A 87 -2.69 12.13 11.07
CA ASN A 87 -3.27 11.38 12.18
C ASN A 87 -3.24 12.16 13.50
N ASP A 88 -2.31 13.11 13.64
CA ASP A 88 -2.22 14.00 14.80
C ASP A 88 -3.20 15.20 14.71
N LEU A 89 -3.90 15.37 13.58
CA LEU A 89 -4.83 16.47 13.34
C LEU A 89 -6.31 16.01 13.42
N PRO A 90 -7.21 16.83 13.97
CA PRO A 90 -8.65 16.53 13.97
C PRO A 90 -9.20 16.52 12.53
N ALA A 91 -10.31 15.83 12.30
CA ALA A 91 -10.98 15.81 11.01
C ALA A 91 -11.72 17.13 10.74
N LEU A 92 -11.06 18.06 10.04
CA LEU A 92 -11.62 19.34 9.62
C LEU A 92 -11.65 19.46 8.08
N PRO A 93 -12.55 20.30 7.52
CA PRO A 93 -12.55 20.63 6.10
C PRO A 93 -11.17 21.08 5.59
N LEU A 94 -10.79 20.58 4.41
CA LEU A 94 -9.48 20.85 3.80
C LEU A 94 -9.62 21.64 2.48
N GLN A 95 -8.85 22.72 2.36
CA GLN A 95 -8.56 23.41 1.10
C GLN A 95 -7.22 22.92 0.55
N TRP A 96 -7.27 22.06 -0.46
CA TRP A 96 -6.08 21.55 -1.12
C TRP A 96 -6.36 21.33 -2.60
N GLN A 97 -5.44 21.79 -3.44
CA GLN A 97 -5.43 21.49 -4.87
C GLN A 97 -4.26 20.54 -5.15
N ARG A 98 -4.59 19.33 -5.64
CA ARG A 98 -3.60 18.31 -5.96
C ARG A 98 -2.69 18.81 -7.08
N PRO A 99 -1.35 18.84 -6.89
CA PRO A 99 -0.43 19.17 -7.97
C PRO A 99 -0.45 18.08 -9.05
N GLU A 100 -0.29 18.49 -10.31
CA GLU A 100 -0.22 17.59 -11.46
C GLU A 100 1.23 17.15 -11.76
N GLY A 101 1.39 15.89 -12.14
CA GLY A 101 2.66 15.32 -12.61
C GLY A 101 3.80 15.24 -11.57
N GLY A 102 4.94 14.72 -12.02
CA GLY A 102 6.19 14.70 -11.25
C GLY A 102 6.22 13.74 -10.06
N THR A 103 5.35 12.72 -10.01
CA THR A 103 5.43 11.68 -8.98
C THR A 103 5.88 10.35 -9.55
N LEU A 104 6.57 9.59 -8.72
CA LEU A 104 6.91 8.20 -8.98
C LEU A 104 6.59 7.33 -7.77
N ARG A 105 6.40 6.03 -7.98
CA ARG A 105 6.21 5.04 -6.92
C ARG A 105 7.18 3.89 -7.12
N LEU A 106 7.85 3.49 -6.05
CA LEU A 106 8.63 2.26 -6.03
C LEU A 106 7.82 1.16 -5.34
N HIS A 107 7.85 -0.03 -5.95
CA HIS A 107 7.29 -1.25 -5.38
C HIS A 107 8.35 -2.33 -5.44
N TYR A 108 8.75 -2.82 -4.27
CA TYR A 108 9.71 -3.90 -4.11
C TYR A 108 9.56 -4.52 -2.72
N PRO A 109 9.92 -5.80 -2.53
CA PRO A 109 9.91 -6.43 -1.22
C PRO A 109 11.08 -5.89 -0.38
N ARG A 110 10.86 -5.50 0.88
CA ARG A 110 11.96 -5.07 1.77
C ARG A 110 12.71 -6.25 2.38
N GLN A 111 12.09 -7.43 2.40
CA GLN A 111 12.68 -8.68 2.82
C GLN A 111 12.47 -9.76 1.76
N LEU A 112 13.52 -10.53 1.48
CA LEU A 112 13.51 -11.57 0.45
C LEU A 112 14.24 -12.81 0.96
N ALA A 113 13.71 -14.00 0.69
CA ALA A 113 14.45 -15.23 0.96
C ALA A 113 15.50 -15.46 -0.13
N LEU A 114 16.68 -15.95 0.25
CA LEU A 114 17.71 -16.34 -0.72
C LEU A 114 17.16 -17.35 -1.75
N GLY A 115 17.57 -17.21 -3.00
CA GLY A 115 17.06 -18.00 -4.12
C GLY A 115 15.77 -17.47 -4.75
N ARG A 116 15.10 -16.48 -4.15
CA ARG A 116 13.98 -15.77 -4.78
C ARG A 116 14.50 -14.59 -5.60
N THR A 117 13.85 -14.32 -6.74
CA THR A 117 14.19 -13.16 -7.58
C THR A 117 13.67 -11.88 -6.95
N PHE A 118 14.57 -10.93 -6.70
CA PHE A 118 14.22 -9.56 -6.33
C PHE A 118 13.61 -8.86 -7.54
N THR A 119 12.47 -8.19 -7.33
CA THR A 119 11.79 -7.40 -8.37
C THR A 119 11.61 -5.99 -7.85
N LEU A 120 12.16 -5.01 -8.57
CA LEU A 120 11.90 -3.59 -8.35
C LEU A 120 11.07 -3.03 -9.50
N ARG A 121 9.87 -2.53 -9.18
CA ARG A 121 8.98 -1.84 -10.11
C ARG A 121 8.95 -0.35 -9.80
N VAL A 122 9.15 0.47 -10.82
CA VAL A 122 8.96 1.93 -10.77
C VAL A 122 7.79 2.33 -11.64
N GLN A 123 6.78 2.92 -11.01
CA GLN A 123 5.61 3.48 -11.67
C GLN A 123 5.74 5.00 -11.71
N ARG A 124 5.46 5.60 -12.86
CA ARG A 124 5.59 7.04 -13.08
C ARG A 124 4.29 7.60 -13.61
N ASP A 125 3.97 8.82 -13.21
CA ASP A 125 2.82 9.53 -13.80
C ASP A 125 3.12 9.92 -15.25
N ASP A 126 4.38 10.29 -15.54
CA ASP A 126 4.85 10.58 -16.88
C ASP A 126 5.31 9.29 -17.59
N LYS A 127 4.52 8.83 -18.56
CA LYS A 127 4.81 7.63 -19.36
C LYS A 127 5.81 7.90 -20.49
N THR A 128 6.84 8.66 -20.18
CA THR A 128 7.93 9.05 -21.09
C THR A 128 8.95 7.93 -21.20
N ASP A 129 9.72 7.86 -22.28
CA ASP A 129 10.80 6.85 -22.37
C ASP A 129 11.87 7.11 -21.29
N ALA A 130 12.17 6.08 -20.51
CA ALA A 130 13.15 6.14 -19.44
C ALA A 130 13.86 4.80 -19.24
N ARG A 131 15.02 4.87 -18.57
CA ARG A 131 15.83 3.71 -18.20
C ARG A 131 15.96 3.62 -16.69
N LEU A 132 15.54 2.50 -16.12
CA LEU A 132 15.74 2.15 -14.72
C LEU A 132 17.02 1.33 -14.60
N GLN A 133 17.89 1.71 -13.68
CA GLN A 133 19.08 0.94 -13.34
C GLN A 133 19.12 0.68 -11.84
N LEU A 134 19.39 -0.57 -11.47
CA LEU A 134 19.71 -0.98 -10.13
C LEU A 134 21.23 -1.12 -10.03
N LEU A 135 21.82 -0.49 -9.03
CA LEU A 135 23.26 -0.43 -8.80
C LEU A 135 23.58 -1.06 -7.44
N ALA A 136 24.66 -1.83 -7.41
CA ALA A 136 25.30 -2.30 -6.19
C ALA A 136 25.94 -1.14 -5.41
N GLU A 137 26.34 -1.41 -4.15
CA GLU A 137 26.98 -0.42 -3.27
C GLU A 137 28.30 0.13 -3.84
N ASN A 138 28.98 -0.65 -4.69
CA ASN A 138 30.18 -0.23 -5.42
C ASN A 138 29.89 0.61 -6.69
N GLY A 139 28.61 0.89 -7.00
CA GLY A 139 28.20 1.65 -8.19
C GLY A 139 28.12 0.83 -9.48
N GLN A 140 28.32 -0.49 -9.44
CA GLN A 140 28.15 -1.35 -10.60
C GLN A 140 26.66 -1.55 -10.91
N VAL A 141 26.28 -1.46 -12.19
CA VAL A 141 24.91 -1.78 -12.63
C VAL A 141 24.71 -3.30 -12.58
N ILE A 142 23.76 -3.76 -11.78
CA ILE A 142 23.43 -5.18 -11.59
C ILE A 142 22.17 -5.61 -12.34
N ALA A 143 21.28 -4.66 -12.65
CA ALA A 143 20.12 -4.89 -13.50
C ALA A 143 19.66 -3.57 -14.15
N ASP A 144 19.13 -3.63 -15.37
CA ASP A 144 18.56 -2.48 -16.04
C ASP A 144 17.33 -2.83 -16.90
N ALA A 145 16.49 -1.81 -17.12
CA ALA A 145 15.30 -1.91 -17.96
C ALA A 145 15.03 -0.56 -18.64
N ARG A 146 14.47 -0.57 -19.84
CA ARG A 146 14.08 0.63 -20.59
C ARG A 146 12.64 0.49 -21.09
N GLY A 147 11.90 1.59 -21.10
CA GLY A 147 10.55 1.64 -21.65
C GLY A 147 9.79 2.90 -21.29
N THR A 148 8.58 3.01 -21.82
CA THR A 148 7.67 4.14 -21.61
C THR A 148 6.66 3.91 -20.47
N GLY A 149 6.44 2.66 -20.08
CA GLY A 149 5.49 2.27 -19.01
C GLY A 149 6.14 2.07 -17.65
N ASP A 150 5.53 1.18 -16.86
CA ASP A 150 6.10 0.68 -15.61
C ASP A 150 7.42 -0.03 -15.90
N LEU A 151 8.50 0.43 -15.28
CA LEU A 151 9.82 -0.16 -15.45
C LEU A 151 10.03 -1.22 -14.37
N VAL A 152 10.48 -2.40 -14.77
CA VAL A 152 10.72 -3.53 -13.85
C VAL A 152 12.13 -4.04 -14.07
N VAL A 153 12.91 -4.14 -12.99
CA VAL A 153 14.22 -4.79 -12.99
C VAL A 153 14.19 -5.99 -12.06
N ASN A 154 14.84 -7.07 -12.50
CA ASN A 154 14.91 -8.34 -11.78
C ASN A 154 16.37 -8.64 -11.45
N TRP A 155 16.63 -9.13 -10.25
CA TRP A 155 17.97 -9.52 -9.80
C TRP A 155 17.88 -10.72 -8.85
N LEU A 156 18.81 -11.66 -8.94
CA LEU A 156 18.85 -12.83 -8.05
C LEU A 156 19.96 -12.65 -7.01
N PRO A 157 19.64 -12.62 -5.71
CA PRO A 157 20.66 -12.46 -4.67
C PRO A 157 21.60 -13.66 -4.58
N PRO A 158 22.92 -13.43 -4.49
CA PRO A 158 23.91 -14.51 -4.33
C PRO A 158 24.09 -14.95 -2.86
N LEU A 159 23.73 -14.10 -1.89
CA LEU A 159 24.05 -14.23 -0.46
C LEU A 159 22.88 -13.73 0.40
N ALA A 160 22.67 -14.37 1.54
CA ALA A 160 21.80 -13.88 2.61
C ALA A 160 22.52 -12.82 3.43
N GLU A 161 22.19 -11.56 3.19
CA GLU A 161 22.76 -10.41 3.88
C GLU A 161 21.79 -9.22 3.82
N ARG A 162 22.16 -8.13 4.50
CA ARG A 162 21.45 -6.86 4.40
C ARG A 162 22.24 -5.91 3.52
N VAL A 163 21.62 -5.40 2.47
CA VAL A 163 22.24 -4.51 1.47
C VAL A 163 21.42 -3.25 1.27
N VAL A 164 22.08 -2.19 0.84
CA VAL A 164 21.40 -0.97 0.37
C VAL A 164 21.79 -0.73 -1.07
N PHE A 165 20.97 -1.23 -2.00
CA PHE A 165 21.16 -0.91 -3.41
C PHE A 165 20.85 0.56 -3.67
N LYS A 166 21.31 1.03 -4.83
CA LYS A 166 20.94 2.35 -5.34
C LYS A 166 20.17 2.15 -6.63
N ALA A 167 19.00 2.75 -6.76
CA ALA A 167 18.30 2.78 -8.05
C ALA A 167 18.36 4.19 -8.61
N ARG A 168 18.62 4.29 -9.92
CA ARG A 168 18.57 5.54 -10.66
C ARG A 168 17.68 5.40 -11.88
N LEU A 169 16.90 6.44 -12.11
CA LEU A 169 16.03 6.59 -13.25
C LEU A 169 16.64 7.65 -14.16
N LEU A 170 16.87 7.28 -15.42
CA LEU A 170 17.40 8.16 -16.46
C LEU A 170 16.31 8.43 -17.50
N ASP A 171 16.27 9.64 -18.07
CA ASP A 171 15.41 9.94 -19.20
C ASP A 171 15.97 9.37 -20.52
N ALA A 172 15.26 9.59 -21.63
CA ALA A 172 15.68 9.17 -22.97
C ALA A 172 17.04 9.75 -23.40
N ALA A 173 17.45 10.90 -22.86
CA ALA A 173 18.74 11.55 -23.10
C ALA A 173 19.85 11.05 -22.15
N GLY A 174 19.52 10.15 -21.22
CA GLY A 174 20.45 9.62 -20.21
C GLY A 174 20.67 10.56 -19.02
N LYS A 175 19.88 11.62 -18.88
CA LYS A 175 19.94 12.53 -17.72
C LYS A 175 19.19 11.91 -16.54
N MET A 176 19.76 12.07 -15.35
CA MET A 176 19.14 11.59 -14.11
C MET A 176 17.84 12.34 -13.81
N VAL A 177 16.74 11.59 -13.70
CA VAL A 177 15.41 12.07 -13.32
C VAL A 177 15.17 11.89 -11.83
N ALA A 178 15.55 10.73 -11.29
CA ALA A 178 15.40 10.39 -9.88
C ALA A 178 16.44 9.37 -9.45
N GLU A 179 16.80 9.40 -8.18
CA GLU A 179 17.78 8.50 -7.58
C GLU A 179 17.47 8.32 -6.10
N GLY A 180 17.81 7.14 -5.56
CA GLY A 180 17.78 6.89 -4.13
C GLY A 180 18.10 5.44 -3.75
N PRO A 181 18.15 5.14 -2.45
CA PRO A 181 18.46 3.82 -1.93
C PRO A 181 17.26 2.86 -2.07
N VAL A 182 17.57 1.57 -2.24
CA VAL A 182 16.64 0.45 -2.27
C VAL A 182 17.14 -0.58 -1.24
N PRO A 183 16.80 -0.39 0.04
CA PRO A 183 17.21 -1.27 1.12
C PRO A 183 16.54 -2.65 0.99
N LEU A 184 17.33 -3.71 1.12
CA LEU A 184 16.85 -5.08 1.04
C LEU A 184 17.51 -5.93 2.13
N THR A 185 16.71 -6.69 2.87
CA THR A 185 17.21 -7.75 3.75
C THR A 185 16.99 -9.10 3.09
N ILE A 186 18.07 -9.75 2.65
CA ILE A 186 18.04 -11.13 2.19
C ILE A 186 18.24 -12.04 3.40
N VAL A 187 17.28 -12.91 3.65
CA VAL A 187 17.34 -13.90 4.73
C VAL A 187 17.59 -15.29 4.17
N GLU A 188 18.18 -16.16 4.98
CA GLU A 188 18.27 -17.58 4.63
C GLU A 188 16.87 -18.15 4.38
N PRO A 189 16.73 -19.02 3.36
CA PRO A 189 15.46 -19.60 3.06
C PRO A 189 15.13 -20.63 4.16
N ASN A 190 13.88 -20.63 4.60
CA ASN A 190 13.43 -21.72 5.45
C ASN A 190 13.42 -23.01 4.61
N ILE A 191 14.14 -24.02 5.08
CA ILE A 191 14.22 -25.31 4.40
C ILE A 191 12.83 -25.96 4.39
N LEU A 192 12.38 -26.39 3.21
CA LEU A 192 11.16 -27.16 3.08
C LEU A 192 11.34 -28.53 3.74
N GLN A 193 10.38 -28.92 4.59
CA GLN A 193 10.33 -30.22 5.25
C GLN A 193 9.08 -30.92 4.75
N VAL A 194 9.25 -31.79 3.76
CA VAL A 194 8.15 -32.38 2.99
C VAL A 194 7.94 -33.82 3.40
N GLN A 195 6.71 -34.17 3.74
CA GLN A 195 6.29 -35.55 3.86
C GLN A 195 5.46 -35.96 2.63
N GLY A 196 6.02 -36.85 1.82
CA GLY A 196 5.42 -37.38 0.61
C GLY A 196 4.85 -38.78 0.79
N ARG A 197 3.57 -39.00 0.45
CA ARG A 197 2.93 -40.33 0.46
C ARG A 197 2.23 -40.59 -0.87
N PHE A 198 2.72 -41.57 -1.62
CA PHE A 198 2.30 -41.80 -3.00
C PHE A 198 1.87 -43.23 -3.25
N GLY A 199 0.80 -43.35 -4.03
CA GLY A 199 0.13 -44.60 -4.31
C GLY A 199 0.41 -45.15 -5.70
N ALA A 200 0.74 -44.29 -6.66
CA ALA A 200 1.10 -44.73 -8.00
C ALA A 200 2.50 -44.20 -8.34
N PRO A 201 3.46 -45.07 -8.70
CA PRO A 201 4.76 -44.62 -9.16
C PRO A 201 4.62 -43.89 -10.49
N SER A 202 5.32 -42.76 -10.66
CA SER A 202 5.32 -42.00 -11.91
C SER A 202 6.65 -41.25 -12.11
N PHE A 203 6.94 -40.89 -13.36
CA PHE A 203 8.09 -40.04 -13.69
C PHE A 203 7.95 -38.65 -13.09
N ASP A 204 6.73 -38.13 -13.02
CA ASP A 204 6.39 -36.86 -12.38
C ASP A 204 6.83 -36.82 -10.91
N LEU A 205 6.61 -37.91 -10.16
CA LEU A 205 7.05 -38.02 -8.77
C LEU A 205 8.56 -38.07 -8.64
N ARG A 206 9.24 -38.79 -9.54
CA ARG A 206 10.71 -38.82 -9.56
C ARG A 206 11.28 -37.43 -9.82
N THR A 207 10.80 -36.74 -10.85
CA THR A 207 11.23 -35.38 -11.19
C THR A 207 10.95 -34.40 -10.05
N LEU A 208 9.80 -34.51 -9.38
CA LEU A 208 9.48 -33.65 -8.24
C LEU A 208 10.41 -33.92 -7.05
N ASN A 209 10.70 -35.18 -6.77
CA ASN A 209 11.65 -35.56 -5.72
C ASN A 209 13.04 -34.98 -6.01
N GLU A 210 13.55 -35.12 -7.24
CA GLU A 210 14.83 -34.55 -7.67
C GLU A 210 14.86 -33.02 -7.56
N LEU A 211 13.77 -32.34 -7.95
CA LEU A 211 13.64 -30.89 -7.86
C LEU A 211 13.67 -30.40 -6.41
N LEU A 212 12.92 -31.06 -5.51
CA LEU A 212 12.89 -30.69 -4.10
C LEU A 212 14.20 -31.02 -3.38
N ALA A 213 14.81 -32.17 -3.68
CA ALA A 213 16.11 -32.52 -3.14
C ALA A 213 17.19 -31.54 -3.63
N GLY A 214 17.15 -31.14 -4.91
CA GLY A 214 18.04 -30.14 -5.49
C GLY A 214 17.89 -28.75 -4.88
N SER A 215 16.72 -28.40 -4.31
CA SER A 215 16.53 -27.16 -3.55
C SER A 215 16.99 -27.24 -2.09
N GLY A 216 17.53 -28.39 -1.65
CA GLY A 216 17.94 -28.63 -0.27
C GLY A 216 16.79 -28.94 0.69
N ALA A 217 15.61 -29.36 0.19
CA ALA A 217 14.49 -29.75 1.05
C ALA A 217 14.79 -31.05 1.83
N LEU A 218 14.29 -31.15 3.06
CA LEU A 218 14.27 -32.40 3.82
C LEU A 218 13.04 -33.21 3.42
N LEU A 219 13.26 -34.42 2.92
CA LEU A 219 12.22 -35.26 2.33
C LEU A 219 12.03 -36.55 3.14
N ASP A 220 10.81 -36.77 3.64
CA ASP A 220 10.30 -38.08 4.06
C ASP A 220 9.37 -38.57 2.95
N TRP A 221 9.93 -39.36 2.04
CA TRP A 221 9.29 -39.69 0.76
C TRP A 221 8.96 -41.17 0.68
N GLN A 222 7.69 -41.52 0.48
CA GLN A 222 7.24 -42.91 0.41
C GLN A 222 6.40 -43.14 -0.85
N VAL A 223 6.82 -44.08 -1.70
CA VAL A 223 6.10 -44.47 -2.92
C VAL A 223 5.79 -45.96 -2.89
N VAL A 224 4.51 -46.31 -2.99
CA VAL A 224 4.07 -47.70 -3.14
C VAL A 224 4.29 -48.13 -4.59
N LEU A 225 5.17 -49.12 -4.82
CA LEU A 225 5.49 -49.63 -6.16
C LEU A 225 4.58 -50.80 -6.57
N GLY A 226 3.96 -51.48 -5.60
CA GLY A 226 3.11 -52.64 -5.82
C GLY A 226 2.61 -53.26 -4.53
N ARG A 227 2.04 -54.47 -4.59
CA ARG A 227 1.53 -55.18 -3.40
C ARG A 227 2.68 -55.47 -2.43
N GLY A 228 2.71 -54.74 -1.31
CA GLY A 228 3.70 -54.91 -0.24
C GLY A 228 5.08 -54.30 -0.52
N ILE A 229 5.31 -53.71 -1.69
CA ILE A 229 6.60 -53.08 -2.04
C ILE A 229 6.47 -51.57 -1.94
N THR A 230 7.29 -50.99 -1.07
CA THR A 230 7.38 -49.55 -0.86
C THR A 230 8.82 -49.11 -1.00
N ARG A 231 9.06 -48.03 -1.75
CA ARG A 231 10.31 -47.30 -1.73
C ARG A 231 10.17 -46.16 -0.75
N THR A 232 11.09 -46.09 0.21
CA THR A 232 11.16 -45.00 1.19
C THR A 232 12.49 -44.29 1.07
N GLU A 233 12.46 -42.97 1.10
CA GLU A 233 13.63 -42.12 1.26
C GLU A 233 13.45 -41.33 2.54
N LEU A 234 14.44 -41.45 3.42
CA LEU A 234 14.45 -40.77 4.71
C LEU A 234 15.21 -39.45 4.58
N PRO A 235 14.84 -38.44 5.38
CA PRO A 235 15.49 -37.14 5.32
C PRO A 235 16.97 -37.26 5.69
N LEU A 236 17.82 -36.48 5.01
CA LEU A 236 19.27 -36.43 5.25
C LEU A 236 19.62 -35.92 6.66
N GLU A 237 18.72 -35.15 7.26
CA GLU A 237 18.81 -34.60 8.61
C GLU A 237 17.52 -34.88 9.39
N GLU A 238 17.54 -34.65 10.71
CA GLU A 238 16.37 -34.87 11.55
C GLU A 238 15.22 -33.91 11.19
N MET A 239 14.12 -34.46 10.67
CA MET A 239 12.90 -33.71 10.38
C MET A 239 11.99 -33.67 11.62
N LYS A 240 12.04 -32.57 12.37
CA LYS A 240 11.23 -32.40 13.60
C LYS A 240 9.73 -32.40 13.33
N ALA A 241 9.29 -31.68 12.30
CA ALA A 241 7.91 -31.65 11.84
C ALA A 241 7.84 -31.17 10.38
N PRO A 242 7.12 -31.86 9.48
CA PRO A 242 6.99 -31.40 8.12
C PRO A 242 6.09 -30.17 8.04
N ASN A 243 6.50 -29.22 7.20
CA ASN A 243 5.75 -28.00 6.89
C ASN A 243 4.98 -28.09 5.56
N LEU A 244 5.07 -29.22 4.87
CA LEU A 244 4.26 -29.55 3.69
C LEU A 244 3.94 -31.04 3.67
N LEU A 245 2.66 -31.38 3.45
CA LEU A 245 2.21 -32.73 3.13
C LEU A 245 1.95 -32.80 1.63
N LEU A 246 2.47 -33.84 0.99
CA LEU A 246 2.32 -34.06 -0.43
C LEU A 246 1.81 -35.48 -0.66
N ILE A 247 0.71 -35.60 -1.39
CA ILE A 247 0.15 -36.91 -1.76
C ILE A 247 -0.25 -36.92 -3.22
N ASP A 248 -0.34 -38.10 -3.81
CA ASP A 248 -1.10 -38.28 -5.04
C ASP A 248 -2.54 -38.73 -4.73
N ALA A 249 -3.42 -38.57 -5.72
CA ALA A 249 -4.82 -38.93 -5.54
C ALA A 249 -4.99 -40.44 -5.28
N ALA A 250 -4.20 -41.29 -5.97
CA ALA A 250 -4.24 -42.74 -5.82
C ALA A 250 -3.90 -43.23 -4.40
N TRP A 251 -3.04 -42.53 -3.65
CA TRP A 251 -2.80 -42.83 -2.24
C TRP A 251 -4.04 -42.53 -1.39
N PHE A 252 -4.61 -41.33 -1.55
CA PHE A 252 -5.77 -40.89 -0.74
C PHE A 252 -7.01 -41.77 -0.97
N GLU A 253 -7.24 -42.17 -2.22
CA GLU A 253 -8.34 -43.03 -2.63
C GLU A 253 -8.24 -44.43 -2.00
N ARG A 254 -7.02 -44.98 -1.85
CA ARG A 254 -6.79 -46.30 -1.26
C ARG A 254 -6.57 -46.29 0.25
N ALA A 255 -6.24 -45.14 0.83
CA ALA A 255 -6.07 -44.99 2.26
C ALA A 255 -7.34 -45.42 3.02
N SER A 256 -7.19 -45.94 4.22
CA SER A 256 -8.30 -46.22 5.13
C SER A 256 -8.98 -44.93 5.60
N GLY A 257 -10.19 -45.05 6.16
CA GLY A 257 -10.88 -43.91 6.77
C GLY A 257 -10.10 -43.27 7.92
N ALA A 258 -9.34 -44.08 8.67
CA ALA A 258 -8.49 -43.62 9.76
C ALA A 258 -7.28 -42.82 9.23
N GLU A 259 -6.59 -43.32 8.21
CA GLU A 259 -5.45 -42.63 7.60
C GLU A 259 -5.85 -41.29 6.96
N ARG A 260 -6.98 -41.26 6.25
CA ARG A 260 -7.52 -39.99 5.71
C ARG A 260 -7.86 -39.01 6.82
N SER A 261 -8.51 -39.47 7.88
CA SER A 261 -8.85 -38.62 9.03
C SER A 261 -7.60 -38.07 9.73
N ALA A 262 -6.56 -38.90 9.90
CA ALA A 262 -5.30 -38.48 10.49
C ALA A 262 -4.57 -37.44 9.63
N LEU A 263 -4.53 -37.64 8.31
CA LEU A 263 -3.99 -36.66 7.37
C LEU A 263 -4.72 -35.32 7.50
N LEU A 264 -6.06 -35.34 7.41
CA LEU A 264 -6.87 -34.13 7.48
C LEU A 264 -6.85 -33.47 8.86
N GLY A 265 -6.62 -34.24 9.93
CA GLY A 265 -6.38 -33.70 11.27
C GLY A 265 -5.10 -32.88 11.35
N ARG A 266 -4.03 -33.32 10.68
CA ARG A 266 -2.77 -32.55 10.58
C ARG A 266 -2.94 -31.28 9.75
N VAL A 267 -3.70 -31.36 8.66
CA VAL A 267 -4.06 -30.17 7.88
C VAL A 267 -4.87 -29.20 8.72
N ALA A 268 -5.86 -29.69 9.47
CA ALA A 268 -6.64 -28.86 10.37
C ALA A 268 -5.79 -28.19 11.46
N GLY A 269 -4.67 -28.82 11.84
CA GLY A 269 -3.65 -28.29 12.75
C GLY A 269 -2.76 -27.19 12.17
N GLY A 270 -2.77 -26.97 10.85
CA GLY A 270 -2.05 -25.88 10.18
C GLY A 270 -1.08 -26.31 9.09
N VAL A 271 -0.84 -27.61 8.88
CA VAL A 271 0.11 -28.06 7.84
C VAL A 271 -0.57 -28.07 6.47
N PRO A 272 -0.06 -27.37 5.45
CA PRO A 272 -0.66 -27.40 4.13
C PRO A 272 -0.53 -28.78 3.47
N LEU A 273 -1.55 -29.16 2.69
CA LEU A 273 -1.60 -30.39 1.90
C LEU A 273 -1.70 -30.06 0.41
N LEU A 274 -0.78 -30.60 -0.39
CA LEU A 274 -0.88 -30.62 -1.84
C LEU A 274 -1.24 -32.03 -2.32
N VAL A 275 -2.27 -32.11 -3.16
CA VAL A 275 -2.75 -33.34 -3.81
C VAL A 275 -2.42 -33.27 -5.30
N LEU A 276 -1.68 -34.26 -5.79
CA LEU A 276 -1.39 -34.44 -7.21
C LEU A 276 -2.56 -35.20 -7.87
N GLY A 277 -3.38 -34.47 -8.63
CA GLY A 277 -4.63 -34.97 -9.21
C GLY A 277 -4.47 -35.81 -10.48
N ALA A 278 -3.26 -35.90 -11.03
CA ALA A 278 -2.98 -36.57 -12.30
C ALA A 278 -3.41 -38.05 -12.35
N ASN A 279 -3.50 -38.73 -11.21
CA ASN A 279 -3.90 -40.13 -11.10
C ASN A 279 -5.20 -40.36 -10.33
N ALA A 280 -6.05 -39.34 -10.22
CA ALA A 280 -7.35 -39.44 -9.58
C ALA A 280 -8.32 -40.29 -10.40
N ASN A 281 -9.05 -41.19 -9.74
CA ASN A 281 -9.98 -42.10 -10.40
C ASN A 281 -11.35 -42.21 -9.73
N ASP A 282 -11.51 -41.79 -8.46
CA ASP A 282 -12.79 -41.84 -7.75
C ASP A 282 -13.28 -40.42 -7.41
N PRO A 283 -14.04 -39.73 -8.29
CA PRO A 283 -14.55 -38.39 -8.00
C PRO A 283 -15.50 -38.36 -6.78
N GLY A 284 -16.11 -39.49 -6.44
CA GLY A 284 -17.05 -39.61 -5.33
C GLY A 284 -16.38 -39.42 -3.98
N ILE A 285 -15.17 -39.95 -3.78
CA ILE A 285 -14.45 -39.79 -2.51
C ILE A 285 -14.06 -38.33 -2.26
N TRP A 286 -13.63 -37.61 -3.29
CA TRP A 286 -13.23 -36.20 -3.22
C TRP A 286 -14.42 -35.30 -2.91
N SER A 287 -15.58 -35.57 -3.52
CA SER A 287 -16.81 -34.85 -3.23
C SER A 287 -17.32 -35.11 -1.82
N ARG A 288 -17.26 -36.37 -1.33
CA ARG A 288 -17.77 -36.72 0.00
C ARG A 288 -16.86 -36.24 1.13
N THR A 289 -15.54 -36.35 0.96
CA THR A 289 -14.58 -36.06 2.02
C THR A 289 -14.17 -34.59 2.04
N LEU A 290 -13.96 -33.98 0.88
CA LEU A 290 -13.41 -32.61 0.77
C LEU A 290 -14.35 -31.62 0.08
N GLY A 291 -15.57 -32.03 -0.26
CA GLY A 291 -16.52 -31.19 -1.00
C GLY A 291 -16.02 -30.81 -2.41
N LEU A 292 -15.00 -31.49 -2.94
CA LEU A 292 -14.40 -31.20 -4.23
C LEU A 292 -15.12 -32.00 -5.31
N ARG A 293 -15.96 -31.32 -6.11
CA ARG A 293 -16.67 -31.95 -7.23
C ARG A 293 -15.75 -32.00 -8.45
N LEU A 294 -15.24 -33.19 -8.76
CA LEU A 294 -14.41 -33.44 -9.93
C LEU A 294 -15.25 -33.89 -11.13
N GLN A 295 -14.86 -33.45 -12.32
CA GLN A 295 -15.44 -33.81 -13.61
C GLN A 295 -14.36 -34.28 -14.57
N ALA A 296 -14.74 -35.21 -15.45
CA ALA A 296 -13.88 -35.70 -16.52
C ALA A 296 -13.44 -34.55 -17.44
N GLN A 297 -12.17 -34.52 -17.79
CA GLN A 297 -11.58 -33.57 -18.73
C GLN A 297 -11.29 -34.24 -20.07
N PRO A 298 -11.34 -33.50 -21.19
CA PRO A 298 -10.88 -34.00 -22.48
C PRO A 298 -9.40 -34.39 -22.42
N ALA A 299 -9.04 -35.54 -22.98
CA ALA A 299 -7.68 -36.09 -22.91
C ALA A 299 -6.64 -35.26 -23.68
N ASP A 300 -7.08 -34.46 -24.65
CA ASP A 300 -6.27 -33.56 -25.47
C ASP A 300 -6.13 -32.15 -24.88
N LYS A 301 -6.83 -31.87 -23.78
CA LYS A 301 -6.80 -30.54 -23.15
C LYS A 301 -5.43 -30.28 -22.52
N ARG A 302 -4.84 -29.14 -22.89
CA ARG A 302 -3.56 -28.64 -22.36
C ARG A 302 -3.70 -27.23 -21.80
N ILE A 303 -2.81 -26.85 -20.90
CA ILE A 303 -2.63 -25.45 -20.47
C ILE A 303 -1.53 -24.77 -21.28
N GLY A 304 -1.67 -23.48 -21.56
CA GLY A 304 -0.84 -22.77 -22.54
C GLY A 304 0.36 -21.99 -21.99
N THR A 305 0.53 -21.89 -20.67
CA THR A 305 1.63 -21.11 -20.06
C THR A 305 1.95 -21.60 -18.65
N PRO A 306 3.22 -21.55 -18.19
CA PRO A 306 4.42 -21.11 -18.90
C PRO A 306 4.97 -22.12 -19.94
N PHE A 307 4.48 -23.37 -19.93
CA PHE A 307 4.73 -24.38 -20.97
C PHE A 307 3.53 -25.33 -21.06
N GLU A 308 3.41 -26.08 -22.16
CA GLU A 308 2.27 -26.95 -22.41
C GLU A 308 2.26 -28.17 -21.48
N LEU A 309 1.26 -28.24 -20.59
CA LEU A 309 1.01 -29.41 -19.74
C LEU A 309 -0.38 -30.01 -20.02
N PRO A 310 -0.51 -31.34 -20.06
CA PRO A 310 -1.82 -31.99 -20.08
C PRO A 310 -2.57 -31.73 -18.78
N VAL A 311 -3.88 -31.55 -18.94
CA VAL A 311 -4.80 -31.44 -17.82
C VAL A 311 -5.06 -32.83 -17.23
N ALA A 312 -5.10 -32.92 -15.90
CA ALA A 312 -5.45 -34.16 -15.19
C ALA A 312 -6.84 -34.67 -15.60
N PRO A 313 -7.06 -36.00 -15.62
CA PRO A 313 -8.29 -36.60 -16.14
C PRO A 313 -9.55 -36.17 -15.38
N LEU A 314 -9.40 -35.87 -14.08
CA LEU A 314 -10.46 -35.39 -13.22
C LEU A 314 -10.07 -34.04 -12.63
N ASN A 315 -10.86 -33.01 -12.90
CA ASN A 315 -10.66 -31.68 -12.35
C ASN A 315 -11.98 -30.98 -12.03
N PRO A 316 -11.96 -29.94 -11.17
CA PRO A 316 -13.13 -29.12 -10.94
C PRO A 316 -13.67 -28.50 -12.23
N ALA A 317 -15.00 -28.42 -12.34
CA ALA A 317 -15.69 -27.92 -13.54
C ALA A 317 -15.39 -26.44 -13.85
N ALA A 318 -15.12 -25.66 -12.80
CA ALA A 318 -14.95 -24.22 -12.85
C ALA A 318 -13.81 -23.79 -11.95
N ARG A 319 -13.35 -22.54 -12.13
CA ARG A 319 -12.36 -21.91 -11.24
C ARG A 319 -12.92 -21.83 -9.82
N GLU A 320 -14.18 -21.46 -9.67
CA GLU A 320 -14.86 -21.51 -8.37
C GLU A 320 -15.69 -22.79 -8.30
N ALA A 321 -15.31 -23.69 -7.39
CA ALA A 321 -15.95 -24.99 -7.23
C ALA A 321 -16.39 -25.18 -5.77
N GLY A 322 -17.44 -24.44 -5.39
CA GLY A 322 -17.87 -24.31 -4.00
C GLY A 322 -16.83 -23.54 -3.19
N GLU A 323 -16.35 -24.12 -2.09
CA GLU A 323 -15.31 -23.55 -1.23
C GLU A 323 -13.89 -23.57 -1.84
N TRP A 324 -13.77 -24.13 -3.05
CA TRP A 324 -12.49 -24.24 -3.76
C TRP A 324 -12.31 -23.11 -4.76
N THR A 325 -11.13 -22.50 -4.74
CA THR A 325 -10.74 -21.38 -5.61
C THR A 325 -9.56 -21.76 -6.48
N GLY A 326 -9.79 -21.80 -7.79
CA GLY A 326 -8.85 -22.14 -8.84
C GLY A 326 -8.02 -20.96 -9.31
N SER A 327 -6.84 -21.27 -9.84
CA SER A 327 -5.90 -20.32 -10.43
C SER A 327 -5.52 -20.72 -11.85
N ASP A 328 -4.85 -19.82 -12.58
CA ASP A 328 -4.42 -20.06 -13.96
C ASP A 328 -3.43 -21.23 -14.09
N ASN A 329 -2.73 -21.59 -13.00
CA ASN A 329 -1.77 -22.70 -12.96
C ASN A 329 -2.41 -24.08 -12.70
N MET A 330 -3.73 -24.22 -12.85
CA MET A 330 -4.48 -25.45 -12.53
C MET A 330 -4.34 -25.90 -11.09
N VAL A 331 -4.16 -24.95 -10.17
CA VAL A 331 -4.17 -25.20 -8.73
C VAL A 331 -5.46 -24.67 -8.16
N TRP A 332 -6.24 -25.55 -7.53
CA TRP A 332 -7.40 -25.18 -6.72
C TRP A 332 -7.07 -25.27 -5.25
N THR A 333 -7.44 -24.26 -4.49
CA THR A 333 -7.16 -24.19 -3.05
C THR A 333 -8.43 -24.02 -2.25
N ARG A 334 -8.45 -24.65 -1.08
CA ARG A 334 -9.49 -24.48 -0.07
C ARG A 334 -8.85 -24.34 1.31
N ASN A 335 -9.31 -23.38 2.09
CA ASN A 335 -8.92 -23.28 3.50
C ASN A 335 -9.56 -24.43 4.31
N TRP A 336 -8.79 -25.02 5.20
CA TRP A 336 -9.21 -26.17 6.01
C TRP A 336 -8.81 -25.95 7.47
N GLN A 337 -9.71 -25.34 8.24
CA GLN A 337 -9.42 -24.88 9.60
C GLN A 337 -8.17 -23.96 9.61
N LYS A 338 -7.09 -24.34 10.30
CA LYS A 338 -5.84 -23.57 10.34
C LYS A 338 -4.93 -23.80 9.13
N GLY A 339 -5.18 -24.86 8.35
CA GLY A 339 -4.35 -25.21 7.19
C GLY A 339 -5.06 -24.93 5.87
N ARG A 340 -4.47 -25.47 4.79
CA ARG A 340 -4.96 -25.34 3.43
C ARG A 340 -4.78 -26.65 2.68
N ILE A 341 -5.74 -26.97 1.81
CA ILE A 341 -5.64 -28.09 0.87
C ILE A 341 -5.58 -27.51 -0.54
N ALA A 342 -4.65 -28.02 -1.33
CA ALA A 342 -4.47 -27.68 -2.73
C ALA A 342 -4.62 -28.92 -3.62
N TRP A 343 -5.26 -28.76 -4.76
CA TRP A 343 -5.40 -29.75 -5.81
C TRP A 343 -4.64 -29.27 -7.05
N LEU A 344 -3.66 -30.04 -7.50
CA LEU A 344 -2.96 -29.79 -8.76
C LEU A 344 -3.60 -30.61 -9.88
N GLY A 345 -4.21 -29.92 -10.82
CA GLY A 345 -4.93 -30.49 -11.95
C GLY A 345 -4.14 -30.56 -13.25
N ALA A 346 -2.82 -30.56 -13.20
CA ALA A 346 -1.92 -30.79 -14.32
C ALA A 346 -1.10 -32.06 -14.09
N GLY A 347 -0.51 -32.61 -15.15
CA GLY A 347 0.39 -33.78 -15.08
C GLY A 347 1.47 -33.71 -16.15
N GLU A 348 2.28 -34.77 -16.24
CA GLU A 348 3.35 -34.96 -17.23
C GLU A 348 4.41 -33.85 -17.30
N TRP A 349 4.61 -33.10 -16.21
CA TRP A 349 5.63 -32.05 -16.13
C TRP A 349 7.06 -32.60 -16.22
N HIS A 350 7.27 -33.90 -15.96
CA HIS A 350 8.58 -34.55 -16.15
C HIS A 350 9.15 -34.37 -17.56
N ARG A 351 8.31 -34.17 -18.58
CA ARG A 351 8.74 -33.93 -19.95
C ARG A 351 9.57 -32.65 -20.10
N HIS A 352 9.34 -31.67 -19.22
CA HIS A 352 10.01 -30.37 -19.23
C HIS A 352 11.24 -30.31 -18.33
N ALA A 353 11.51 -31.37 -17.56
CA ALA A 353 12.61 -31.41 -16.60
C ALA A 353 13.99 -31.23 -17.25
N ILE A 354 14.13 -31.67 -18.51
CA ILE A 354 15.39 -31.57 -19.26
C ILE A 354 15.35 -30.38 -20.23
N THR A 355 14.23 -30.16 -20.91
CA THR A 355 14.12 -29.12 -21.95
C THR A 355 14.04 -27.72 -21.36
N GLU A 356 13.35 -27.55 -20.23
CA GLU A 356 13.04 -26.23 -19.64
C GLU A 356 13.15 -26.23 -18.10
N PRO A 357 14.29 -26.62 -17.51
CA PRO A 357 14.43 -26.84 -16.06
C PRO A 357 14.15 -25.60 -15.21
N GLN A 358 14.59 -24.42 -15.66
CA GLN A 358 14.36 -23.16 -14.94
C GLN A 358 12.88 -22.74 -14.96
N ALA A 359 12.21 -22.92 -16.10
CA ALA A 359 10.78 -22.63 -16.22
C ALA A 359 9.99 -23.59 -15.33
N LEU A 360 10.36 -24.89 -15.32
CA LEU A 360 9.72 -25.89 -14.47
C LEU A 360 9.88 -25.57 -12.99
N ALA A 361 11.10 -25.18 -12.55
CA ALA A 361 11.34 -24.74 -11.18
C ALA A 361 10.48 -23.52 -10.81
N SER A 362 10.41 -22.53 -11.70
CA SER A 362 9.59 -21.33 -11.50
C SER A 362 8.09 -21.65 -11.42
N TRP A 363 7.60 -22.58 -12.25
CA TRP A 363 6.22 -23.05 -12.22
C TRP A 363 5.90 -23.76 -10.90
N TRP A 364 6.77 -24.68 -10.45
CA TRP A 364 6.62 -25.37 -9.18
C TRP A 364 6.66 -24.41 -7.98
N GLN A 365 7.50 -23.39 -8.03
CA GLN A 365 7.51 -22.33 -7.04
C GLN A 365 6.14 -21.64 -6.98
N GLY A 366 5.55 -21.29 -8.14
CA GLY A 366 4.20 -20.72 -8.20
C GLY A 366 3.10 -21.66 -7.66
N VAL A 367 3.23 -22.97 -7.87
CA VAL A 367 2.34 -23.98 -7.28
C VAL A 367 2.46 -23.98 -5.75
N LEU A 368 3.67 -24.05 -5.20
CA LEU A 368 3.94 -24.08 -3.76
C LEU A 368 3.54 -22.76 -3.06
N ASP A 369 3.78 -21.62 -3.70
CA ASP A 369 3.35 -20.32 -3.19
C ASP A 369 1.81 -20.28 -3.06
N ARG A 370 1.08 -20.90 -4.00
CA ARG A 370 -0.39 -20.97 -3.96
C ARG A 370 -0.92 -21.93 -2.89
N VAL A 371 -0.23 -23.06 -2.69
CA VAL A 371 -0.48 -23.98 -1.57
C VAL A 371 -0.38 -23.26 -0.23
N GLY A 372 0.33 -22.12 -0.18
CA GLY A 372 0.50 -21.34 1.04
C GLY A 372 1.41 -22.09 2.00
N VAL A 373 2.54 -22.61 1.49
CA VAL A 373 3.63 -23.12 2.33
C VAL A 373 4.30 -21.94 3.02
N GLU A 374 3.55 -21.34 3.93
CA GLU A 374 4.01 -20.32 4.84
C GLU A 374 4.17 -21.03 6.17
N LEU A 375 5.39 -21.03 6.71
CA LEU A 375 5.54 -21.45 8.10
C LEU A 375 4.70 -20.50 8.95
N PRO A 376 3.83 -21.02 9.84
CA PRO A 376 3.16 -20.18 10.81
C PRO A 376 4.24 -19.45 11.59
N ARG A 377 4.35 -18.13 11.38
CA ARG A 377 5.24 -17.30 12.16
C ARG A 377 4.45 -16.81 13.36
N ASP A 378 4.82 -17.27 14.54
CA ASP A 378 4.24 -16.79 15.80
C ASP A 378 4.43 -15.28 16.00
N VAL A 379 5.38 -14.70 15.24
CA VAL A 379 5.66 -13.27 15.19
C VAL A 379 6.01 -12.86 13.77
N GLU A 380 5.41 -11.76 13.31
CA GLU A 380 5.65 -11.19 11.97
C GLU A 380 5.82 -9.67 12.07
N TRP A 381 6.93 -9.15 11.55
CA TRP A 381 7.13 -7.70 11.41
C TRP A 381 6.38 -7.17 10.20
N LEU A 382 5.64 -6.08 10.38
CA LEU A 382 4.90 -5.43 9.30
C LEU A 382 5.74 -4.31 8.67
N GLU A 383 5.71 -4.22 7.35
CA GLU A 383 6.41 -3.14 6.65
C GLU A 383 5.78 -1.77 6.97
N PRO A 384 6.58 -0.71 7.16
CA PRO A 384 6.06 0.64 7.35
C PRO A 384 5.24 1.11 6.14
N GLU A 385 4.07 1.70 6.41
CA GLU A 385 3.16 2.24 5.38
C GLU A 385 3.79 3.41 4.59
N GLU A 386 4.66 4.20 5.25
CA GLU A 386 5.35 5.36 4.65
C GLU A 386 6.88 5.17 4.68
N LEU A 387 7.58 5.94 3.85
CA LEU A 387 9.02 6.10 3.86
C LEU A 387 9.48 6.69 5.21
N PRO A 388 10.20 5.94 6.07
CA PRO A 388 10.69 6.48 7.33
C PRO A 388 11.74 7.56 7.07
N LEU A 389 11.62 8.71 7.74
CA LEU A 389 12.56 9.83 7.63
C LEU A 389 13.07 10.28 9.01
N PRO A 390 14.28 10.87 9.08
CA PRO A 390 14.82 11.49 10.27
C PRO A 390 13.91 12.60 10.79
N GLY A 391 13.82 12.72 12.11
CA GLY A 391 13.03 13.73 12.82
C GLY A 391 11.52 13.55 12.72
N GLN A 392 11.03 12.57 11.96
CA GLN A 392 9.61 12.34 11.75
C GLN A 392 9.13 11.12 12.52
N ARG A 393 7.86 11.15 12.93
CA ARG A 393 7.22 10.01 13.56
C ARG A 393 7.11 8.87 12.54
N MET A 394 7.65 7.71 12.90
CA MET A 394 7.40 6.45 12.19
C MET A 394 6.67 5.48 13.12
N GLU A 395 5.77 4.69 12.54
CA GLU A 395 5.10 3.60 13.24
C GLU A 395 5.70 2.28 12.82
N LEU A 396 6.07 1.47 13.80
CA LEU A 396 6.56 0.11 13.61
C LEU A 396 5.53 -0.84 14.21
N CYS A 397 5.07 -1.79 13.41
CA CYS A 397 4.07 -2.77 13.84
C CYS A 397 4.57 -4.19 13.67
N ALA A 398 4.10 -5.09 14.53
CA ALA A 398 4.32 -6.53 14.40
C ALA A 398 3.10 -7.30 14.93
N ARG A 399 2.87 -8.50 14.38
CA ARG A 399 1.85 -9.44 14.84
C ARG A 399 2.43 -10.39 15.88
N GLY A 400 1.61 -10.80 16.85
CA GLY A 400 2.00 -11.82 17.84
C GLY A 400 3.00 -11.36 18.90
N VAL A 401 3.29 -10.06 18.98
CA VAL A 401 4.16 -9.43 20.00
C VAL A 401 3.35 -8.78 21.12
N LYS A 402 3.97 -8.66 22.30
CA LYS A 402 3.43 -7.97 23.48
C LYS A 402 4.59 -7.58 24.41
N GLY A 403 4.35 -6.61 25.29
CA GLY A 403 5.35 -6.16 26.25
C GLY A 403 6.20 -5.02 25.71
N GLU A 404 7.51 -5.13 25.81
CA GLU A 404 8.46 -4.07 25.47
C GLU A 404 9.30 -4.39 24.24
N VAL A 405 9.59 -3.36 23.46
CA VAL A 405 10.50 -3.37 22.32
C VAL A 405 11.57 -2.30 22.53
N SER A 406 12.81 -2.66 22.24
CA SER A 406 13.97 -1.79 22.43
C SER A 406 14.56 -1.36 21.09
N PHE A 407 15.01 -0.11 21.05
CA PHE A 407 15.65 0.56 19.92
C PHE A 407 17.05 0.98 20.38
N PRO A 408 18.07 0.12 20.20
CA PRO A 408 19.41 0.35 20.75
C PRO A 408 20.04 1.65 20.25
N ASP A 409 19.87 1.97 18.97
CA ASP A 409 20.45 3.16 18.34
C ASP A 409 19.86 4.47 18.90
N LEU A 410 18.61 4.41 19.38
CA LEU A 410 17.91 5.54 20.00
C LEU A 410 18.01 5.51 21.55
N ARG A 411 18.65 4.49 22.12
CA ARG A 411 18.68 4.22 23.58
C ARG A 411 17.28 4.28 24.21
N LEU A 412 16.30 3.72 23.49
CA LEU A 412 14.89 3.88 23.79
C LEU A 412 14.21 2.52 23.95
N THR A 413 13.35 2.40 24.96
CA THR A 413 12.42 1.27 25.11
C THR A 413 11.00 1.79 25.07
N ARG A 414 10.12 1.08 24.35
CA ARG A 414 8.70 1.39 24.21
C ARG A 414 7.86 0.15 24.49
N SER A 415 6.68 0.37 25.05
CA SER A 415 5.69 -0.69 25.20
C SER A 415 4.82 -0.78 23.96
N TRP A 416 4.57 -2.00 23.50
CA TRP A 416 3.67 -2.31 22.40
C TRP A 416 2.25 -1.80 22.68
N SER A 417 1.69 -1.02 21.75
CA SER A 417 0.28 -0.61 21.80
C SER A 417 -0.57 -1.52 20.90
N PRO A 418 -1.66 -2.12 21.41
CA PRO A 418 -2.48 -3.04 20.62
C PRO A 418 -3.26 -2.32 19.51
N ARG A 419 -3.36 -2.97 18.35
CA ARG A 419 -4.19 -2.66 17.18
C ARG A 419 -4.98 -3.92 16.78
N THR A 420 -5.99 -3.79 15.93
CA THR A 420 -6.94 -4.87 15.57
C THR A 420 -6.33 -6.25 15.34
N ASP A 421 -5.21 -6.33 14.61
CA ASP A 421 -4.52 -7.57 14.23
C ASP A 421 -3.01 -7.54 14.48
N ALA A 422 -2.51 -6.49 15.15
CA ALA A 422 -1.09 -6.23 15.35
C ALA A 422 -0.86 -5.44 16.64
N ALA A 423 0.39 -5.27 17.04
CA ALA A 423 0.78 -4.26 18.01
C ALA A 423 1.78 -3.29 17.36
N CYS A 424 1.69 -2.01 17.72
CA CYS A 424 2.47 -0.95 17.12
C CYS A 424 3.16 -0.08 18.17
N VAL A 425 4.30 0.51 17.80
CA VAL A 425 4.99 1.54 18.56
C VAL A 425 5.36 2.70 17.65
N ALA A 426 5.34 3.92 18.20
CA ALA A 426 5.80 5.12 17.51
C ALA A 426 7.22 5.49 17.97
N VAL A 427 8.09 5.77 17.01
CA VAL A 427 9.48 6.21 17.25
C VAL A 427 9.87 7.35 16.30
N TRP A 428 10.90 8.11 16.67
CA TRP A 428 11.42 9.24 15.91
C TRP A 428 12.91 9.00 15.66
N PRO A 429 13.28 8.42 14.51
CA PRO A 429 14.69 8.23 14.18
C PRO A 429 15.37 9.58 13.99
N GLU A 430 16.62 9.70 14.45
CA GLU A 430 17.38 10.96 14.34
C GLU A 430 18.25 11.03 13.08
N GLN A 431 18.66 9.87 12.56
CA GLN A 431 19.62 9.75 11.47
C GLN A 431 19.13 8.77 10.39
N PRO A 432 19.51 8.97 9.12
CA PRO A 432 19.26 8.00 8.06
C PRO A 432 20.14 6.75 8.25
N GLY A 433 19.70 5.62 7.71
CA GLY A 433 20.37 4.33 7.82
C GLY A 433 19.47 3.26 8.46
N TRP A 434 20.08 2.13 8.83
CA TRP A 434 19.36 1.04 9.46
C TRP A 434 19.11 1.33 10.94
N LEU A 435 17.85 1.46 11.31
CA LEU A 435 17.41 1.49 12.71
C LEU A 435 17.19 0.06 13.21
N GLN A 436 17.98 -0.36 14.19
CA GLN A 436 17.86 -1.66 14.81
C GLN A 436 16.73 -1.69 15.84
N VAL A 437 16.03 -2.83 15.87
CA VAL A 437 14.90 -3.08 16.75
C VAL A 437 15.09 -4.46 17.37
N LYS A 438 14.91 -4.56 18.68
CA LYS A 438 15.02 -5.82 19.42
C LYS A 438 13.79 -6.03 20.27
N ASP A 439 13.14 -7.17 20.04
CA ASP A 439 12.02 -7.67 20.83
C ASP A 439 12.37 -9.06 21.37
N ALA A 440 11.94 -9.36 22.59
CA ALA A 440 12.28 -10.63 23.26
C ALA A 440 11.70 -11.86 22.55
N LYS A 441 10.54 -11.72 21.88
CA LYS A 441 9.86 -12.81 21.17
C LYS A 441 10.09 -12.74 19.66
N ALA A 442 10.07 -11.55 19.07
CA ALA A 442 10.25 -11.33 17.63
C ALA A 442 11.70 -11.40 17.17
N GLY A 443 12.66 -11.37 18.10
CA GLY A 443 14.08 -11.29 17.81
C GLY A 443 14.52 -9.90 17.33
N THR A 444 15.64 -9.87 16.61
CA THR A 444 16.21 -8.63 16.07
C THR A 444 15.63 -8.35 14.67
N HIS A 445 15.23 -7.11 14.44
CA HIS A 445 14.76 -6.60 13.16
C HIS A 445 15.44 -5.27 12.84
N ALA A 446 15.38 -4.83 11.59
CA ALA A 446 15.93 -3.55 11.19
C ALA A 446 15.03 -2.88 10.16
N VAL A 447 14.83 -1.58 10.32
CA VAL A 447 14.06 -0.75 9.37
C VAL A 447 14.97 0.32 8.82
N TYR A 448 14.94 0.52 7.50
CA TYR A 448 15.74 1.55 6.86
C TYR A 448 15.05 2.92 6.92
N VAL A 449 15.78 3.91 7.43
CA VAL A 449 15.41 5.32 7.51
C VAL A 449 16.12 6.05 6.37
N TYR A 450 15.35 6.74 5.53
CA TYR A 450 15.84 7.38 4.31
C TYR A 450 16.37 8.78 4.59
N ALA A 451 17.34 9.25 3.82
CA ALA A 451 17.73 10.65 3.91
C ALA A 451 16.59 11.56 3.37
N PRO A 452 16.47 12.81 3.85
CA PRO A 452 15.43 13.73 3.38
C PRO A 452 15.43 13.96 1.87
N GLY A 453 16.61 13.87 1.22
CA GLY A 453 16.77 14.02 -0.23
C GLY A 453 16.52 12.75 -1.04
N ASP A 454 16.31 11.60 -0.41
CA ASP A 454 16.12 10.33 -1.12
C ASP A 454 14.72 10.25 -1.72
N TRP A 455 14.63 9.88 -2.99
CA TRP A 455 13.34 9.69 -3.68
C TRP A 455 12.33 10.83 -3.50
N PRO A 456 12.68 12.09 -3.83
CA PRO A 456 11.80 13.25 -3.58
C PRO A 456 10.44 13.12 -4.27
N GLN A 457 10.40 12.54 -5.48
CA GLN A 457 9.18 12.29 -6.25
C GLN A 457 8.31 11.18 -5.64
N TRP A 458 8.91 10.21 -4.92
CA TRP A 458 8.17 9.19 -4.18
C TRP A 458 7.60 9.74 -2.87
N GLN A 459 8.39 10.55 -2.16
CA GLN A 459 7.91 11.28 -0.98
C GLN A 459 6.73 12.20 -1.35
N ALA A 460 6.82 12.91 -2.48
CA ALA A 460 5.72 13.70 -3.02
C ALA A 460 4.47 12.85 -3.29
N ALA A 461 4.62 11.66 -3.88
CA ALA A 461 3.52 10.73 -4.11
C ALA A 461 2.83 10.33 -2.79
N GLN A 462 3.60 9.94 -1.78
CA GLN A 462 3.07 9.52 -0.47
C GLN A 462 2.32 10.66 0.24
N ARG A 463 2.86 11.89 0.22
CA ARG A 463 2.18 13.08 0.77
C ARG A 463 0.85 13.34 0.05
N ARG A 464 0.83 13.30 -1.29
CA ARG A 464 -0.41 13.51 -2.06
C ARG A 464 -1.46 12.45 -1.76
N GLU A 465 -1.05 11.19 -1.59
CA GLU A 465 -1.94 10.09 -1.22
C GLU A 465 -2.47 10.21 0.21
N ALA A 466 -1.61 10.58 1.16
CA ALA A 466 -2.01 10.83 2.55
C ALA A 466 -3.00 12.00 2.65
N THR A 467 -2.70 13.13 2.01
CA THR A 467 -3.62 14.29 1.95
C THR A 467 -4.91 13.96 1.21
N GLY A 468 -4.86 13.17 0.14
CA GLY A 468 -6.06 12.68 -0.55
C GLY A 468 -6.94 11.79 0.35
N ARG A 469 -6.33 10.88 1.13
CA ARG A 469 -7.03 10.06 2.12
C ARG A 469 -7.66 10.91 3.22
N TYR A 470 -6.97 11.93 3.71
CA TYR A 470 -7.52 12.86 4.70
C TYR A 470 -8.70 13.66 4.13
N ALA A 471 -8.56 14.23 2.93
CA ALA A 471 -9.63 14.97 2.26
C ALA A 471 -10.91 14.13 2.09
N ALA A 472 -10.78 12.82 1.85
CA ALA A 472 -11.91 11.90 1.76
C ALA A 472 -12.63 11.67 3.11
N ARG A 473 -11.96 11.86 4.25
CA ARG A 473 -12.58 11.80 5.60
C ARG A 473 -13.48 13.01 5.86
N THR A 474 -13.24 14.14 5.20
CA THR A 474 -13.97 15.41 5.41
C THR A 474 -14.57 15.92 4.09
N PRO A 475 -15.64 15.28 3.57
CA PRO A 475 -16.20 15.60 2.25
C PRO A 475 -16.81 17.01 2.15
N VAL A 476 -16.98 17.70 3.28
CA VAL A 476 -17.44 19.10 3.31
C VAL A 476 -16.28 19.99 2.88
N LYS A 477 -16.39 20.61 1.69
CA LYS A 477 -15.45 21.66 1.27
C LYS A 477 -15.42 22.77 2.31
N ALA A 478 -14.21 23.17 2.72
CA ALA A 478 -14.03 24.33 3.57
C ALA A 478 -14.65 25.54 2.88
N ARG A 479 -15.76 26.04 3.43
CA ARG A 479 -16.34 27.30 2.98
C ARG A 479 -15.32 28.39 3.27
N GLU A 480 -14.89 29.12 2.23
CA GLU A 480 -14.27 30.43 2.44
C GLU A 480 -15.15 31.19 3.43
N GLY A 481 -14.55 31.70 4.50
CA GLY A 481 -15.28 32.35 5.59
C GLY A 481 -16.29 33.33 5.00
N ALA A 482 -17.58 33.02 5.14
CA ALA A 482 -18.63 33.83 4.55
C ALA A 482 -18.58 35.20 5.22
N ALA A 483 -17.95 36.17 4.55
CA ALA A 483 -17.85 37.53 5.03
C ALA A 483 -19.28 38.05 5.25
N ARG A 484 -19.65 38.29 6.52
CA ARG A 484 -21.00 38.70 6.87
C ARG A 484 -21.16 40.14 6.39
N ALA A 485 -22.17 40.37 5.55
CA ALA A 485 -22.50 41.73 5.10
C ALA A 485 -22.71 42.60 6.34
N PHE A 486 -22.01 43.73 6.44
CA PHE A 486 -22.25 44.67 7.52
C PHE A 486 -23.70 45.16 7.41
N PRO A 487 -24.46 45.25 8.52
CA PRO A 487 -25.82 45.74 8.46
C PRO A 487 -25.82 47.13 7.83
N ALA A 488 -26.55 47.32 6.73
CA ALA A 488 -26.52 48.57 5.97
C ALA A 488 -27.33 49.71 6.64
N TRP A 489 -28.16 49.37 7.64
CA TRP A 489 -29.07 50.30 8.31
C TRP A 489 -28.40 51.49 9.03
N PRO A 490 -27.18 51.42 9.63
CA PRO A 490 -26.56 52.57 10.28
C PRO A 490 -26.21 53.67 9.28
N PHE A 491 -25.77 53.29 8.07
CA PHE A 491 -25.43 54.22 7.00
C PHE A 491 -26.69 54.85 6.38
N ALA A 492 -27.77 54.07 6.24
CA ALA A 492 -29.06 54.59 5.80
C ALA A 492 -29.64 55.61 6.79
N LEU A 493 -29.52 55.36 8.10
CA LEU A 493 -29.93 56.32 9.14
C LEU A 493 -29.10 57.60 9.11
N ALA A 494 -27.77 57.49 8.98
CA ALA A 494 -26.89 58.66 8.89
C ALA A 494 -27.21 59.53 7.65
N PHE A 495 -27.50 58.91 6.51
CA PHE A 495 -27.93 59.62 5.30
C PHE A 495 -29.29 60.32 5.51
N ALA A 496 -30.28 59.61 6.05
CA ALA A 496 -31.61 60.16 6.31
C ALA A 496 -31.56 61.36 7.28
N LEU A 497 -30.78 61.25 8.35
CA LEU A 497 -30.56 62.35 9.30
C LEU A 497 -29.88 63.56 8.64
N GLY A 498 -28.86 63.33 7.80
CA GLY A 498 -28.18 64.40 7.06
C GLY A 498 -29.13 65.17 6.13
N MET A 499 -29.96 64.45 5.37
CA MET A 499 -30.97 65.06 4.48
C MET A 499 -32.07 65.80 5.25
N LEU A 500 -32.49 65.27 6.40
CA LEU A 500 -33.53 65.88 7.23
C LEU A 500 -33.03 67.17 7.90
N LEU A 501 -31.77 67.20 8.35
CA LEU A 501 -31.13 68.40 8.88
C LEU A 501 -30.92 69.49 7.82
N LEU A 502 -30.56 69.10 6.58
CA LEU A 502 -30.46 70.03 5.45
C LEU A 502 -31.82 70.65 5.14
N TRP A 503 -32.86 69.84 5.02
CA TRP A 503 -34.22 70.30 4.76
C TRP A 503 -34.73 71.25 5.84
N TRP A 504 -34.48 70.95 7.11
CA TRP A 504 -34.87 71.80 8.22
C TRP A 504 -34.16 73.16 8.20
N ARG A 505 -32.88 73.19 7.79
CA ARG A 505 -32.08 74.41 7.67
C ARG A 505 -32.43 75.26 6.45
N GLU A 506 -32.97 74.67 5.38
CA GLU A 506 -33.45 75.41 4.21
C GLU A 506 -34.82 76.06 4.43
N ARG A 507 -35.61 75.56 5.39
CA ARG A 507 -36.92 76.14 5.76
C ARG A 507 -36.83 77.25 6.81
N ARG A 508 -35.68 77.43 7.45
CA ARG A 508 -35.35 78.59 8.30
C ARG A 508 -34.62 79.62 7.47
#